data_AF-A0A0F8WAD0-F1
#
_entry.id   AF-A0A0F8WAD0-F1
#
_cell.length_a   1.000
_cell.length_b   1.000
_cell.length_c   1.000
_cell.angle_alpha   90.00
_cell.angle_beta   90.00
_cell.angle_gamma   90.00
#
_symmetry.space_group_name_H-M   'P 1'
#
loop_
_entity.id
_entity.type
_entity.pdbx_description
1 polymer ?
#
loop_
_entity_poly.entity_id
_entity_poly.type
_entity_poly.pdbx_seq_one_letter_code
_entity_poly.pdbx_strand_id
1 'polypeptide(L)'
;WYLRGVDALFGKADRDFLFLLQEIKPPHLCSFVGIGPDILDLARRKIEAGLSLWRRCVESGTWPGYESRVHWAELPQYKIWDWESRDVAHVVGGES
;
A
#
# COMPACT_ATOMS: atom_id res chain seq x y z
N TRP A 1 -13.33 -6.33 -5.81
CA TRP A 1 -13.16 -6.46 -7.27
C TRP A 1 -13.93 -7.66 -7.79
N TYR A 2 -13.63 -8.87 -7.31
CA TYR A 2 -14.30 -10.11 -7.77
C TYR A 2 -15.82 -10.14 -7.56
N LEU A 3 -16.31 -9.82 -6.35
CA LEU A 3 -17.76 -9.81 -6.10
C LEU A 3 -18.52 -8.89 -7.08
N ARG A 4 -17.98 -7.68 -7.36
CA ARG A 4 -18.54 -6.77 -8.38
C ARG A 4 -18.63 -7.42 -9.76
N GLY A 5 -17.60 -8.15 -10.17
CA GLY A 5 -17.58 -8.84 -11.47
C GLY A 5 -18.56 -10.00 -11.53
N VAL A 6 -18.60 -10.83 -10.48
CA VAL A 6 -19.57 -11.93 -10.35
C VAL A 6 -21.00 -11.40 -10.36
N ASP A 7 -21.28 -10.34 -9.61
CA ASP A 7 -22.60 -9.70 -9.57
C ASP A 7 -23.00 -9.14 -10.95
N ALA A 8 -22.05 -8.60 -11.70
CA ALA A 8 -22.32 -8.07 -13.05
C ALA A 8 -22.63 -9.17 -14.07
N LEU A 9 -22.07 -10.37 -13.89
CA LEU A 9 -22.25 -11.49 -14.82
C LEU A 9 -23.44 -12.38 -14.46
N PHE A 10 -23.69 -12.57 -13.16
CA PHE A 10 -24.64 -13.58 -12.65
C PHE A 10 -25.75 -12.98 -11.79
N GLY A 11 -25.83 -11.65 -11.71
CA GLY A 11 -26.77 -10.94 -10.84
C GLY A 11 -26.31 -10.91 -9.37
N LYS A 12 -26.85 -9.95 -8.63
CA LYS A 12 -26.57 -9.79 -7.19
C LYS A 12 -27.13 -10.95 -6.40
N ALA A 13 -26.32 -11.51 -5.52
CA ALA A 13 -26.73 -12.45 -4.50
C ALA A 13 -25.90 -12.21 -3.24
N ASP A 14 -26.38 -12.74 -2.12
CA ASP A 14 -25.60 -12.74 -0.88
C ASP A 14 -24.43 -13.72 -1.04
N ARG A 15 -23.20 -13.18 -1.04
CA ARG A 15 -21.98 -13.93 -1.34
C ARG A 15 -20.86 -13.46 -0.42
N ASP A 16 -20.30 -14.42 0.31
CA ASP A 16 -19.10 -14.18 1.08
C ASP A 16 -17.86 -14.19 0.19
N PHE A 17 -16.91 -13.33 0.53
CA PHE A 17 -15.56 -13.38 -0.03
C PHE A 17 -14.60 -13.88 1.05
N LEU A 18 -13.99 -15.04 0.80
CA LEU A 18 -13.06 -15.69 1.72
C LEU A 18 -11.68 -15.80 1.07
N PHE A 19 -10.64 -15.57 1.84
CA PHE A 19 -9.29 -16.01 1.51
C PHE A 19 -9.04 -17.38 2.15
N LEU A 20 -8.56 -18.33 1.36
CA LEU A 20 -7.90 -19.53 1.88
C LEU A 20 -6.41 -19.23 1.97
N LEU A 21 -5.89 -19.22 3.18
CA LEU A 21 -4.47 -19.06 3.46
C LEU A 21 -3.90 -20.44 3.76
N GLN A 22 -2.77 -20.75 3.14
CA GLN A 22 -2.01 -21.99 3.38
C GLN A 22 -0.56 -21.64 3.68
N GLU A 23 0.01 -22.25 4.72
CA GLU A 23 1.42 -22.11 5.03
C GLU A 23 2.29 -22.77 3.95
N ILE A 24 3.30 -22.02 3.49
CA ILE A 24 4.24 -22.48 2.47
C ILE A 24 5.27 -23.51 2.99
N LYS A 25 5.41 -23.62 4.32
CA LYS A 25 6.29 -24.58 5.00
C LYS A 25 5.47 -25.48 5.91
N PRO A 26 5.97 -26.70 6.23
CA PRO A 26 5.32 -27.56 7.20
C PRO A 26 5.04 -26.81 8.52
N PRO A 27 3.88 -27.03 9.16
CA PRO A 27 2.93 -28.13 8.92
C PRO A 27 1.86 -27.90 7.83
N HIS A 28 1.98 -26.89 6.97
CA HIS A 28 1.05 -26.61 5.86
C HIS A 28 -0.40 -26.36 6.32
N LEU A 29 -0.55 -25.66 7.45
CA LEU A 29 -1.88 -25.37 7.99
C LEU A 29 -2.68 -24.46 7.06
N CYS A 30 -3.99 -24.65 7.08
CA CYS A 30 -4.95 -23.90 6.30
C CYS A 30 -5.85 -23.05 7.20
N SER A 31 -6.22 -21.85 6.75
CA SER A 31 -7.18 -20.98 7.41
C SER A 31 -8.08 -20.29 6.40
N PHE A 32 -9.37 -20.21 6.70
CA PHE A 32 -10.31 -19.37 5.97
C PHE A 32 -10.45 -18.03 6.69
N VAL A 33 -10.23 -16.94 5.96
CA VAL A 33 -10.38 -15.58 6.48
C VAL A 33 -11.44 -14.87 5.66
N GLY A 34 -12.58 -14.61 6.28
CA GLY A 34 -13.65 -13.82 5.70
C GLY A 34 -13.38 -12.33 5.76
N ILE A 35 -13.94 -11.60 4.79
CA ILE A 35 -13.82 -10.15 4.73
C ILE A 35 -15.06 -9.49 5.32
N GLY A 36 -14.83 -8.68 6.36
CA GLY A 36 -15.89 -7.95 7.05
C GLY A 36 -16.61 -6.93 6.16
N PRO A 37 -17.86 -6.58 6.50
CA PRO A 37 -18.68 -5.66 5.72
C PRO A 37 -18.09 -4.24 5.62
N ASP A 38 -17.38 -3.79 6.65
CA ASP A 38 -16.66 -2.52 6.70
C ASP A 38 -15.53 -2.46 5.65
N ILE A 39 -14.75 -3.53 5.54
CA ILE A 39 -13.68 -3.67 4.54
C ILE A 39 -14.29 -3.74 3.13
N LEU A 40 -15.38 -4.50 2.95
CA LEU A 40 -16.07 -4.60 1.65
C LEU A 40 -16.61 -3.24 1.19
N ASP A 41 -17.17 -2.44 2.10
CA ASP A 41 -17.66 -1.12 1.75
C ASP A 41 -16.53 -0.17 1.36
N LEU A 42 -15.42 -0.14 2.11
CA LEU A 42 -14.24 0.63 1.73
C LEU A 42 -13.67 0.17 0.38
N ALA A 43 -13.62 -1.15 0.14
CA ALA A 43 -13.15 -1.71 -1.11
C ALA A 43 -14.02 -1.27 -2.30
N ARG A 44 -15.34 -1.22 -2.13
CA ARG A 44 -16.27 -0.70 -3.15
C ARG A 44 -15.94 0.74 -3.51
N ARG A 45 -15.76 1.62 -2.51
CA ARG A 45 -15.40 3.03 -2.74
C ARG A 45 -14.04 3.17 -3.46
N LYS A 46 -13.04 2.36 -3.07
CA LYS A 46 -11.73 2.34 -3.74
C LYS A 46 -11.81 1.90 -5.20
N ILE A 47 -12.64 0.90 -5.50
CA ILE A 47 -12.87 0.43 -6.88
C ILE A 47 -13.49 1.54 -7.72
N GLU A 48 -14.52 2.22 -7.22
CA GLU A 48 -15.17 3.32 -7.96
C GLU A 48 -14.20 4.48 -8.24
N ALA A 49 -13.36 4.84 -7.25
CA ALA A 49 -12.32 5.84 -7.44
C ALA A 49 -11.29 5.40 -8.51
N GLY A 50 -10.84 4.14 -8.44
CA GLY A 50 -9.90 3.58 -9.40
C GLY A 50 -10.45 3.50 -10.83
N LEU A 51 -11.70 3.07 -10.99
CA LEU A 51 -12.38 3.02 -12.30
C LEU A 51 -12.60 4.41 -12.88
N SER A 52 -12.93 5.40 -12.04
CA SER A 52 -13.09 6.79 -12.46
C SER A 52 -11.77 7.39 -12.95
N LEU A 53 -10.67 7.13 -12.23
CA LEU A 53 -9.33 7.53 -12.66
C LEU A 53 -8.95 6.83 -13.97
N TRP A 54 -9.13 5.51 -14.04
CA TRP A 54 -8.81 4.72 -15.22
C TRP A 54 -9.53 5.22 -16.47
N ARG A 55 -10.85 5.46 -16.37
CA ARG A 55 -11.65 6.02 -17.46
C ARG A 55 -11.07 7.32 -17.99
N ARG A 56 -10.76 8.26 -17.09
CA ARG A 56 -10.13 9.55 -17.45
C ARG A 56 -8.76 9.35 -18.11
N CYS A 57 -7.92 8.44 -17.61
CA CYS A 57 -6.62 8.16 -18.21
C CYS A 57 -6.75 7.61 -19.63
N VAL A 58 -7.68 6.69 -19.85
CA VAL A 58 -7.94 6.10 -21.16
C VAL A 58 -8.51 7.14 -22.14
N GLU A 59 -9.47 7.97 -21.70
CA GLU A 59 -10.09 9.01 -22.54
C GLU A 59 -9.13 10.14 -22.91
N SER A 60 -8.28 10.58 -21.96
CA SER A 60 -7.34 11.69 -22.18
C SER A 60 -5.97 11.27 -22.72
N GLY A 61 -5.66 9.97 -22.74
CA GLY A 61 -4.32 9.45 -22.99
C GLY A 61 -3.26 9.87 -21.95
N THR A 62 -3.65 10.59 -20.91
CA THR A 62 -2.74 11.16 -19.90
C THR A 62 -2.80 10.33 -18.63
N TRP A 63 -1.66 9.78 -18.26
CA TRP A 63 -1.51 8.95 -17.06
C TRP A 63 -0.81 9.77 -15.96
N PRO A 64 -1.40 9.93 -14.77
CA PRO A 64 -0.71 10.59 -13.68
C PRO A 64 0.50 9.73 -13.27
N GLY A 65 1.68 10.18 -13.68
CA GLY A 65 2.97 9.61 -13.31
C GLY A 65 3.68 10.45 -12.26
N TYR A 66 4.99 10.27 -12.16
CA TYR A 66 5.83 11.17 -11.37
C TYR A 66 5.78 12.58 -11.96
N GLU A 67 5.82 13.57 -11.08
CA GLU A 67 5.89 14.96 -11.50
C GLU A 67 7.21 15.22 -12.24
N SER A 68 7.20 16.14 -13.20
CA SER A 68 8.40 16.56 -13.92
C SER A 68 9.31 17.49 -13.10
N ARG A 69 9.10 17.59 -11.79
CA ARG A 69 9.92 18.40 -10.88
C ARG A 69 10.97 17.54 -10.19
N VAL A 70 12.08 18.17 -9.84
CA VAL A 70 13.10 17.54 -8.99
C VAL A 70 12.52 17.34 -7.60
N HIS A 71 12.56 16.10 -7.10
CA HIS A 71 12.26 15.79 -5.71
C HIS A 71 13.56 15.83 -4.91
N TRP A 72 13.61 16.67 -3.88
CA TRP A 72 14.74 16.74 -2.97
C TRP A 72 14.53 15.76 -1.81
N ALA A 73 15.51 14.90 -1.58
CA ALA A 73 15.53 14.08 -0.38
C ALA A 73 16.01 14.95 0.78
N GLU A 74 15.16 15.13 1.79
CA GLU A 74 15.55 15.80 3.02
C GLU A 74 16.23 14.81 3.96
N LEU A 75 17.33 15.24 4.57
CA LEU A 75 18.03 14.45 5.57
C LEU A 75 17.20 14.43 6.86
N PRO A 76 16.78 13.25 7.37
CA PRO A 76 16.08 13.17 8.64
C PRO A 76 16.95 13.71 9.79
N GLN A 77 16.33 14.43 10.74
CA GLN A 77 17.06 15.07 11.86
C GLN A 77 17.95 14.10 12.65
N TYR A 78 17.52 12.86 12.88
CA TYR A 78 18.34 11.89 13.61
C TYR A 78 19.68 11.59 12.92
N LYS A 79 19.74 11.64 11.58
CA LYS A 79 21.00 11.44 10.84
C LYS A 79 21.97 12.61 10.96
N ILE A 80 21.44 13.81 11.18
CA ILE A 80 22.24 15.01 11.47
C ILE A 80 22.88 14.83 12.85
N TRP A 81 22.09 14.44 13.84
CA TRP A 81 22.59 14.19 15.20
C TRP A 81 23.63 13.07 15.27
N ASP A 82 23.42 11.95 14.55
CA ASP A 82 24.39 10.87 14.46
C ASP A 82 25.75 11.36 13.96
N TRP A 83 25.76 12.26 12.96
CA TRP A 83 26.98 12.81 12.37
C TRP A 83 27.66 13.81 13.32
N GLU A 84 26.91 14.77 13.86
CA GLU A 84 27.44 15.78 14.78
C GLU A 84 28.01 15.15 16.05
N SER A 85 27.36 14.09 16.56
CA SER A 85 27.82 13.35 17.74
C SER A 85 29.15 12.63 17.51
N ARG A 86 29.50 12.32 16.26
CA ARG A 86 30.79 11.72 15.92
C ARG A 86 31.95 12.68 16.17
N ASP A 87 31.78 13.96 15.87
CA ASP A 87 32.84 14.96 16.01
C ASP A 87 33.09 15.29 17.49
N VAL A 88 32.07 15.25 18.34
CA VAL A 88 32.21 15.41 19.79
C VAL A 88 33.07 14.28 20.40
N ALA A 89 32.94 13.05 19.91
CA ALA A 89 33.77 11.93 20.36
C ALA A 89 35.25 12.04 19.98
N HIS A 90 35.57 12.76 18.89
CA HIS A 90 36.96 13.00 18.48
C HIS A 90 37.65 14.13 19.26
N VAL A 91 36.92 15.16 19.70
CA VAL A 91 37.50 16.28 20.47
C VAL A 91 37.81 15.86 21.91
N VAL A 92 36.96 15.04 22.53
CA VAL A 92 37.15 14.60 23.93
C VAL A 92 38.29 13.57 24.07
N GLY A 93 38.74 12.94 22.98
CA GLY A 93 39.86 11.99 22.98
C GLY A 93 41.24 12.57 22.64
N GLY A 94 41.35 13.88 22.40
CA GLY A 94 42.58 14.55 21.95
C GLY A 94 43.29 15.40 23.00
N GLU A 95 42.72 15.56 24.19
CA GLU A 95 43.35 16.22 25.34
C GLU A 95 43.89 15.15 26.31
N SER A 96 45.08 14.62 26.00
CA SER A 96 45.88 13.79 26.91
C SER A 96 47.36 14.14 26.78
#